data_AF-A0A0F8VWQ0-F1
#
_entry.id   AF-A0A0F8VWQ0-F1
#
_cell.length_a   1.000
_cell.length_b   1.000
_cell.length_c   1.000
_cell.angle_alpha   90.00
_cell.angle_beta   90.00
_cell.angle_gamma   90.00
#
_symmetry.space_group_name_H-M   'P 1'
#
loop_
_entity.id
_entity.type
_entity.pdbx_description
1 polymer ?
#
loop_
_entity_poly.entity_id
_entity_poly.type
_entity_poly.pdbx_seq_one_letter_code
_entity_poly.pdbx_strand_id
1 'polypeptide(L)'
;TDPSFPSLAGISVADASITLRREGRRLAGKRGALLFTHHGISGPAALDLSLELARASSSAEEVPGTQLVVDLSPDMSRDHIIKEFLATSRARPKRRLENTRLFATLSARLVAE
;
A
#
# COMPACT_ATOMS: atom_id res chain seq x y z
N THR A 1 -8.02 -11.66 -13.58
CA THR A 1 -8.84 -11.31 -12.40
C THR A 1 -8.23 -10.05 -11.82
N ASP A 2 -8.97 -8.96 -11.86
CA ASP A 2 -8.58 -7.68 -11.26
C ASP A 2 -8.32 -7.89 -9.75
N PRO A 3 -7.26 -7.35 -9.13
CA PRO A 3 -6.97 -7.66 -7.73
C PRO A 3 -8.05 -7.07 -6.83
N SER A 4 -8.85 -7.95 -6.23
CA SER A 4 -9.79 -7.61 -5.16
C SER A 4 -9.21 -8.04 -3.82
N PHE A 5 -9.39 -7.23 -2.78
CA PHE A 5 -8.97 -7.54 -1.40
C PHE A 5 -10.19 -7.65 -0.45
N PRO A 6 -11.09 -8.63 -0.60
CA PRO A 6 -12.32 -8.70 0.20
C PRO A 6 -12.04 -8.80 1.70
N SER A 7 -10.99 -9.53 2.06
CA SER A 7 -10.47 -9.67 3.42
C SER A 7 -9.86 -8.39 3.99
N LEU A 8 -9.65 -7.35 3.19
CA LEU A 8 -9.19 -6.04 3.61
C LEU A 8 -10.26 -4.95 3.49
N ALA A 9 -11.43 -5.26 2.92
CA ALA A 9 -12.50 -4.29 2.71
C ALA A 9 -12.87 -3.56 4.02
N GLY A 10 -12.93 -2.22 3.93
CA GLY A 10 -13.21 -1.31 5.04
C GLY A 10 -11.96 -0.83 5.79
N ILE A 11 -10.78 -1.39 5.52
CA ILE A 11 -9.52 -0.93 6.15
C ILE A 11 -9.10 0.40 5.51
N SER A 12 -8.94 1.42 6.33
CA SER A 12 -8.41 2.72 5.94
C SER A 12 -6.97 2.87 6.44
N VAL A 13 -6.09 3.35 5.57
CA VAL A 13 -4.71 3.72 5.89
C VAL A 13 -4.61 5.22 5.70
N ALA A 14 -4.38 5.96 6.78
CA ALA A 14 -4.43 7.42 6.77
C ALA A 14 -3.35 8.05 5.88
N ASP A 15 -2.21 7.38 5.75
CA ASP A 15 -1.05 7.88 5.04
C ASP A 15 -0.31 6.75 4.34
N ALA A 16 -0.65 6.55 3.06
CA ALA A 16 0.00 5.62 2.17
C ALA A 16 0.59 6.36 0.97
N SER A 17 1.64 5.82 0.38
CA SER A 17 2.14 6.27 -0.92
C SER A 17 1.73 5.27 -2.00
N ILE A 18 1.15 5.76 -3.08
CA ILE A 18 0.67 4.97 -4.20
C ILE A 18 1.45 5.42 -5.43
N THR A 19 2.07 4.48 -6.13
CA THR A 19 2.91 4.76 -7.30
C THR A 19 2.47 3.92 -8.48
N LEU A 20 2.20 4.57 -9.60
CA LEU A 20 1.97 3.92 -10.87
C LEU A 20 3.32 3.65 -11.55
N ARG A 21 3.56 2.40 -11.96
CA ARG A 21 4.74 1.99 -12.70
C ARG A 21 4.35 1.32 -14.01
N ARG A 22 5.19 1.46 -15.02
CA ARG A 22 5.08 0.72 -16.28
C ARG A 22 6.46 0.32 -16.73
N GLU A 23 6.64 -0.94 -17.08
CA GLU A 23 7.92 -1.47 -17.57
C GLU A 23 9.09 -1.11 -16.62
N GLY A 24 8.83 -1.17 -15.31
CA GLY A 24 9.80 -0.83 -14.27
C GLY A 24 10.00 0.67 -14.01
N ARG A 25 9.49 1.57 -14.85
CA ARG A 25 9.60 3.03 -14.68
C ARG A 25 8.44 3.59 -13.88
N ARG A 26 8.69 4.61 -13.05
CA ARG A 26 7.66 5.36 -12.33
C ARG A 26 6.98 6.34 -13.30
N LEU A 27 5.66 6.29 -13.39
CA LEU A 27 4.86 7.20 -14.19
C LEU A 27 4.31 8.36 -13.35
N ALA A 28 3.66 8.03 -12.23
CA ALA A 28 3.03 8.99 -11.34
C ALA A 28 2.96 8.43 -9.91
N GLY A 29 2.64 9.28 -8.94
CA GLY A 29 2.32 8.81 -7.60
C GLY A 29 1.69 9.88 -6.71
N LYS A 30 0.94 9.42 -5.71
CA LYS A 30 0.24 10.24 -4.72
C LYS A 30 0.53 9.70 -3.32
N ARG A 31 0.52 10.58 -2.33
CA ARG A 31 0.57 10.22 -0.92
C ARG A 31 -0.67 10.74 -0.23
N GLY A 32 -1.25 9.94 0.66
CA GLY A 32 -2.43 10.32 1.44
C GLY A 32 -3.28 9.11 1.81
N ALA A 33 -4.52 9.38 2.20
CA ALA A 33 -5.41 8.34 2.67
C ALA A 33 -5.81 7.34 1.57
N LEU A 34 -5.80 6.07 1.94
CA LEU A 34 -6.15 4.91 1.11
C LEU A 34 -7.24 4.09 1.82
N LEU A 35 -8.22 3.61 1.06
CA LEU A 35 -9.28 2.72 1.54
C LEU A 35 -9.26 1.42 0.73
N PHE A 36 -9.19 0.28 1.40
CA PHE A 36 -9.45 -1.01 0.76
C PHE A 36 -10.96 -1.24 0.63
N THR A 37 -11.40 -1.66 -0.55
CA THR A 37 -12.81 -1.93 -0.88
C THR A 37 -12.98 -3.38 -1.33
N HIS A 38 -14.22 -3.83 -1.51
CA HIS A 38 -14.49 -5.15 -2.07
C HIS A 38 -13.98 -5.34 -3.50
N HIS A 39 -13.73 -4.25 -4.24
CA HIS A 39 -13.40 -4.27 -5.66
C HIS A 39 -12.05 -3.61 -5.97
N GLY A 40 -11.15 -3.52 -4.99
CA GLY A 40 -9.84 -2.89 -5.14
C GLY A 40 -9.63 -1.80 -4.09
N ILE A 41 -9.18 -0.63 -4.52
CA ILE A 41 -8.79 0.47 -3.61
C ILE A 41 -9.50 1.79 -3.95
N SER A 42 -9.63 2.66 -2.96
CA SER A 42 -10.22 3.99 -3.04
C SER A 42 -9.51 4.94 -2.08
N GLY A 43 -10.14 6.07 -1.75
CA GLY A 43 -9.58 7.13 -0.92
C GLY A 43 -8.91 8.23 -1.77
N PRO A 44 -8.64 9.41 -1.17
CA PRO A 44 -8.14 10.58 -1.89
C PRO A 44 -6.92 10.29 -2.75
N ALA A 45 -5.92 9.57 -2.23
CA ALA A 45 -4.69 9.30 -2.97
C ALA A 45 -4.94 8.43 -4.22
N ALA A 46 -5.84 7.44 -4.13
CA ALA A 46 -6.18 6.57 -5.26
C ALA A 46 -7.04 7.30 -6.30
N LEU A 47 -8.01 8.10 -5.85
CA LEU A 47 -8.89 8.88 -6.73
C LEU A 47 -8.13 9.97 -7.49
N ASP A 48 -7.22 10.68 -6.82
CA ASP A 48 -6.37 11.69 -7.46
C ASP A 48 -5.46 11.08 -8.52
N LEU A 49 -4.85 9.92 -8.23
CA LEU A 49 -4.00 9.22 -9.19
C LEU A 49 -4.80 8.68 -10.39
N SER A 50 -6.02 8.19 -10.14
CA SER A 50 -6.95 7.75 -11.18
C SER A 50 -7.34 8.90 -12.11
N LEU A 51 -7.68 10.06 -11.56
CA LEU A 51 -8.00 11.26 -12.33
C LEU A 51 -6.81 11.73 -13.19
N GLU A 52 -5.61 11.70 -12.63
CA GLU A 52 -4.39 12.06 -13.37
C GLU A 52 -4.14 11.10 -14.54
N LEU A 53 -4.30 9.80 -14.31
CA LEU A 53 -4.18 8.80 -15.37
C LEU A 53 -5.25 8.98 -16.46
N ALA A 54 -6.51 9.19 -16.06
CA ALA A 54 -7.61 9.41 -17.00
C ALA A 54 -7.42 10.67 -17.87
N ARG A 55 -6.74 11.70 -17.34
CA ARG A 55 -6.39 12.91 -18.10
C ARG A 55 -5.17 12.72 -19.02
N ALA A 56 -4.23 11.87 -18.63
CA ALA A 56 -3.03 11.57 -19.42
C ALA A 56 -3.29 10.57 -20.55
N SER A 57 -4.32 9.73 -20.42
CA SER A 57 -4.68 8.71 -21.40
C SER A 57 -5.77 9.20 -22.36
N SER A 58 -5.50 9.13 -23.67
CA SER A 58 -6.45 9.50 -24.73
C SER A 58 -7.44 8.37 -25.10
N SER A 59 -7.22 7.15 -24.62
CA SER A 59 -8.13 6.00 -24.77
C SER A 59 -8.20 5.19 -23.48
N ALA A 60 -9.35 4.55 -23.25
CA ALA A 60 -9.62 3.70 -22.09
C ALA A 60 -9.01 2.29 -22.21
N GLU A 61 -8.15 2.06 -23.20
CA GLU A 61 -7.50 0.77 -23.39
C GLU A 61 -6.48 0.57 -22.27
N GLU A 62 -6.78 -0.43 -21.43
CA GLU A 62 -5.91 -0.96 -20.39
C GLU A 62 -4.48 -1.04 -20.91
N VAL A 63 -3.61 -0.15 -20.42
CA VAL A 63 -2.20 -0.13 -20.85
C VAL A 63 -1.53 -1.36 -20.25
N PRO A 64 -1.26 -2.42 -21.04
CA PRO A 64 -0.76 -3.66 -20.50
C PRO A 64 0.60 -3.43 -19.84
N GLY A 65 0.87 -4.12 -18.73
CA GLY A 65 2.14 -3.98 -18.00
C GLY A 65 2.21 -2.78 -17.06
N THR A 66 1.08 -2.14 -16.75
CA THR A 66 0.98 -1.14 -15.68
C THR A 66 0.82 -1.82 -14.32
N GLN A 67 1.57 -1.35 -13.32
CA GLN A 67 1.56 -1.86 -11.95
C GLN A 67 1.29 -0.73 -10.98
N LEU A 68 0.46 -1.01 -9.98
CA LEU A 68 0.28 -0.13 -8.84
C LEU A 68 1.13 -0.64 -7.67
N VAL A 69 1.97 0.22 -7.12
CA VAL A 69 2.75 -0.07 -5.92
C VAL A 69 2.19 0.76 -4.77
N VAL A 70 1.84 0.09 -3.68
CA VAL A 70 1.34 0.72 -2.46
C VAL A 70 2.37 0.53 -1.35
N ASP A 71 2.85 1.64 -0.80
CA ASP A 71 3.67 1.70 0.39
C ASP A 71 2.81 2.21 1.55
N LEU A 72 2.62 1.35 2.55
CA LEU A 72 1.75 1.59 3.70
C LEU A 72 2.47 2.26 4.88
N SER A 73 3.79 2.41 4.77
CA SER A 73 4.63 3.03 5.79
C SER A 73 5.67 3.97 5.12
N PRO A 74 5.23 5.00 4.37
CA PRO A 74 6.11 5.82 3.53
C PRO A 74 7.18 6.62 4.30
N ASP A 75 7.01 6.79 5.62
CA ASP A 75 8.00 7.45 6.48
C ASP A 75 9.06 6.50 7.04
N MET A 76 8.90 5.19 6.85
CA MET A 76 9.82 4.20 7.35
C MET A 76 10.68 3.65 6.22
N SER A 77 12.00 3.88 6.31
CA SER A 77 12.92 3.22 5.40
C SER A 77 12.94 1.71 5.64
N ARG A 78 13.22 0.94 4.59
CA ARG A 78 13.39 -0.51 4.69
C ARG A 78 14.39 -0.92 5.77
N ASP A 79 15.51 -0.20 5.87
CA ASP A 79 16.54 -0.48 6.86
C ASP A 79 16.06 -0.20 8.29
N HIS A 80 15.25 0.85 8.48
CA HIS A 80 14.61 1.12 9.76
C HIS A 80 13.67 -0.02 10.16
N ILE A 81 12.81 -0.46 9.23
CA ILE A 81 11.89 -1.59 9.44
C ILE A 81 12.67 -2.85 9.83
N ILE A 82 13.74 -3.19 9.10
CA ILE A 82 14.59 -4.36 9.38
C ILE A 82 15.25 -4.24 10.75
N LYS A 83 15.81 -3.08 11.08
CA LYS A 83 16.50 -2.85 12.36
C LYS A 83 15.54 -3.02 13.54
N GLU A 84 14.36 -2.42 13.46
CA GLU A 84 13.34 -2.50 14.51
C GLU A 84 12.81 -3.94 14.66
N PHE A 85 12.63 -4.63 13.53
CA PHE A 85 12.22 -6.04 13.50
C PHE A 85 13.24 -6.95 14.20
N LEU A 86 14.53 -6.80 13.88
CA LEU A 86 15.61 -7.57 14.51
C LEU A 86 15.75 -7.27 16.00
N ALA A 87 15.66 -5.98 16.38
CA ALA A 87 15.70 -5.57 17.78
C ALA A 87 14.55 -6.18 18.59
N THR A 88 13.33 -6.12 18.04
CA THR A 88 12.14 -6.68 18.70
C THR A 88 12.20 -8.21 18.82
N SER A 89 12.67 -8.90 17.77
CA SER A 89 12.82 -10.36 17.77
C SER A 89 13.80 -10.85 18.84
N ARG A 90 14.91 -10.13 19.04
CA ARG A 90 15.90 -10.43 20.09
C ARG A 90 15.36 -10.16 21.50
N ALA A 91 14.67 -9.03 21.68
CA ALA A 91 14.15 -8.63 22.98
C ALA A 91 12.94 -9.48 23.43
N ARG A 92 12.14 -10.01 22.48
CA ARG A 92 10.92 -10.76 22.76
C ARG A 92 10.76 -11.97 21.81
N PRO A 93 11.61 -13.01 21.94
CA PRO A 93 11.66 -14.13 20.98
C PRO A 93 10.38 -14.97 20.92
N LYS A 94 9.56 -14.98 21.98
CA LYS A 94 8.27 -15.70 22.01
C LYS A 94 7.08 -14.88 21.49
N ARG A 95 7.27 -13.60 21.14
CA ARG A 95 6.18 -12.71 20.72
C ARG A 95 5.97 -12.79 19.22
N ARG A 96 4.71 -12.97 18.79
CA ARG A 96 4.35 -12.99 17.37
C ARG A 96 4.60 -11.60 16.74
N LEU A 97 5.15 -11.60 15.53
CA LEU A 97 5.66 -10.40 14.85
C LEU A 97 4.56 -9.37 14.53
N GLU A 98 3.36 -9.85 14.23
CA GLU A 98 2.16 -9.01 14.05
C GLU A 98 1.80 -8.18 15.28
N ASN A 99 2.21 -8.62 16.47
CA ASN A 99 1.95 -7.93 17.74
C ASN A 99 3.09 -6.98 18.13
N THR A 100 3.96 -6.61 17.19
CA THR A 100 5.07 -5.69 17.41
C THR A 100 4.67 -4.26 17.10
N ARG A 101 5.37 -3.27 17.68
CA ARG A 101 5.07 -1.85 17.47
C ARG A 101 5.24 -1.40 16.02
N LEU A 102 6.06 -2.13 15.26
CA LEU A 102 6.33 -1.90 13.84
C LEU A 102 5.05 -1.87 13.00
N PHE A 103 4.06 -2.66 13.38
CA PHE A 103 2.77 -2.73 12.70
C PHE A 103 1.62 -2.16 13.53
N ALA A 104 1.90 -1.47 14.63
CA ALA A 104 0.84 -0.93 15.51
C ALA A 104 -0.05 0.11 14.82
N THR A 105 0.46 0.75 13.77
CA THR A 105 -0.27 1.69 12.92
C THR A 105 -1.03 1.01 11.79
N LEU A 106 -0.74 -0.26 11.50
CA LEU A 106 -1.44 -1.05 10.50
C LEU A 106 -2.51 -1.91 11.17
N SER A 107 -3.61 -2.15 10.46
CA SER A 107 -4.67 -3.01 10.99
C SER A 107 -4.19 -4.47 11.02
N ALA A 108 -4.61 -5.24 12.02
CA ALA A 108 -4.22 -6.64 12.17
C ALA A 108 -4.57 -7.50 10.94
N ARG A 109 -5.69 -7.20 10.26
CA ARG A 109 -6.10 -7.85 9.01
C ARG A 109 -5.09 -7.61 7.89
N LEU A 110 -4.53 -6.40 7.81
CA LEU A 110 -3.55 -6.04 6.79
C LEU A 110 -2.16 -6.65 7.05
N VAL A 111 -1.84 -6.96 8.30
CA VAL A 111 -0.60 -7.64 8.68
C VAL A 111 -0.67 -9.16 8.45
N ALA A 112 -1.88 -9.71 8.35
CA ALA A 112 -2.13 -11.14 8.21
C ALA A 112 -2.25 -11.64 6.76
N GLU A 113 -2.31 -10.72 5.79
CA GLU A 113 -2.21 -11.00 4.34
C GLU A 113 -0.75 -11.14 3.90
#